data_AF-A0A7C5KQH4-F1
#
_entry.id   AF-A0A7C5KQH4-F1
#
_cell.length_a   1.000
_cell.length_b   1.000
_cell.length_c   1.000
_cell.angle_alpha   90.00
_cell.angle_beta   90.00
_cell.angle_gamma   90.00
#
_symmetry.space_group_name_H-M   'P 1'
#
loop_
_entity.id
_entity.type
_entity.pdbx_description
1 polymer ?
#
loop_
_entity_poly.entity_id
_entity_poly.type
_entity_poly.pdbx_seq_one_letter_code
_entity_poly.pdbx_strand_id
1 'polypeptide(L)'
;MDLGSSLGYWVQADDPEILQQVALGPTALPGNPTRAEFVARYAQKSGRRVDNPVFYYVYGLFKLAVIGQQIYKRYKSGYSKDPRFAHLNYVVRVLGQTAVRAIERDKI
;
A
#
# COMPACT_ATOMS: atom_id res chain seq x y z
N MET A 1 -11.32 3.67 -6.87
CA MET A 1 -11.33 2.88 -5.61
C MET A 1 -10.49 1.61 -5.75
N ASP A 2 -10.71 0.80 -6.80
CA ASP A 2 -9.94 -0.44 -6.99
C ASP A 2 -8.51 -0.22 -7.44
N LEU A 3 -8.25 0.69 -8.38
CA LEU A 3 -6.88 1.04 -8.80
C LEU A 3 -6.01 1.44 -7.59
N GLY A 4 -6.54 2.30 -6.72
CA GLY A 4 -5.84 2.67 -5.50
C GLY A 4 -5.65 1.50 -4.53
N SER A 5 -6.63 0.61 -4.39
CA SER A 5 -6.48 -0.61 -3.57
C SER A 5 -5.39 -1.52 -4.14
N SER A 6 -5.36 -1.74 -5.45
CA SER A 6 -4.29 -2.49 -6.13
C SER A 6 -2.93 -1.85 -5.89
N LEU A 7 -2.82 -0.53 -6.06
CA LEU A 7 -1.57 0.21 -5.82
C LEU A 7 -1.10 0.13 -4.35
N GLY A 8 -2.03 0.18 -3.39
CA GLY A 8 -1.71 0.03 -1.97
C GLY A 8 -1.09 -1.34 -1.64
N TYR A 9 -1.58 -2.40 -2.28
CA TYR A 9 -1.01 -3.76 -2.14
C TYR A 9 0.19 -4.02 -3.06
N TRP A 10 0.50 -3.12 -4.00
CA TRP A 10 1.59 -3.29 -4.96
C TRP A 10 2.93 -2.90 -4.34
N VAL A 11 3.48 -3.82 -3.55
CA VAL A 11 4.81 -3.67 -2.95
C VAL A 11 5.88 -3.86 -4.01
N GLN A 12 6.89 -2.99 -4.02
CA GLN A 12 8.05 -3.05 -4.91
C GLN A 12 9.33 -3.36 -4.13
N ALA A 13 10.37 -3.81 -4.83
CA ALA A 13 11.66 -4.18 -4.23
C ALA A 13 12.41 -3.00 -3.57
N ASP A 14 12.09 -1.76 -3.95
CA ASP A 14 12.66 -0.52 -3.41
C ASP A 14 11.80 0.10 -2.30
N ASP A 15 10.72 -0.56 -1.87
CA ASP A 15 9.94 -0.12 -0.72
C ASP A 15 10.69 -0.30 0.61
N PRO A 16 10.30 0.44 1.66
CA PRO A 16 10.76 0.17 3.01
C PRO A 16 10.63 -1.32 3.37
N GLU A 17 11.67 -1.90 3.97
CA GLU A 17 11.76 -3.33 4.27
C GLU A 17 10.55 -3.87 5.04
N ILE A 18 10.03 -3.09 5.99
CA ILE A 18 8.81 -3.45 6.74
C ILE A 18 7.57 -3.65 5.85
N LEU A 19 7.43 -2.93 4.73
CA LEU A 19 6.34 -3.15 3.77
C LEU A 19 6.58 -4.42 2.95
N GLN A 20 7.84 -4.75 2.66
CA GLN A 20 8.20 -6.01 1.99
C GLN A 20 7.92 -7.23 2.88
N GLN A 21 8.26 -7.15 4.16
CA GLN A 21 8.04 -8.23 5.13
C GLN A 21 6.55 -8.54 5.39
N VAL A 22 5.66 -7.56 5.20
CA VAL A 22 4.21 -7.73 5.38
C VAL A 22 3.44 -7.83 4.06
N ALA A 23 4.15 -7.93 2.94
CA ALA A 23 3.55 -8.07 1.62
C ALA A 23 2.69 -9.35 1.56
N LEU A 24 1.49 -9.23 0.99
CA LEU A 24 0.53 -10.34 0.87
C LEU A 24 0.63 -11.07 -0.49
N GLY A 25 1.68 -10.80 -1.27
CA GLY A 25 1.83 -11.34 -2.62
C GLY A 25 3.23 -11.14 -3.21
N PRO A 26 3.46 -11.64 -4.43
CA PRO A 26 4.79 -11.73 -5.03
C PRO A 26 5.24 -10.46 -5.78
N THR A 27 4.55 -9.32 -5.64
CA THR A 27 4.76 -8.15 -6.52
C THR A 27 6.14 -7.51 -6.40
N ALA A 28 6.86 -7.74 -5.30
CA ALA A 28 8.24 -7.27 -5.11
C ALA A 28 9.28 -8.19 -5.77
N LEU A 29 8.89 -9.39 -6.26
CA LEU A 29 9.82 -10.32 -6.91
C LEU A 29 10.18 -9.85 -8.33
N PRO A 30 11.39 -10.20 -8.83
CA PRO A 30 11.80 -9.88 -10.19
C PRO A 30 10.78 -10.33 -11.25
N GLY A 31 10.61 -9.50 -12.29
CA GLY A 31 9.67 -9.76 -13.39
C GLY A 31 8.29 -9.13 -13.24
N ASN A 32 7.96 -8.59 -12.06
CA ASN A 32 6.75 -7.79 -11.87
C ASN A 32 6.93 -6.35 -12.38
N PRO A 33 5.86 -5.70 -12.89
CA PRO A 33 5.91 -4.29 -13.26
C PRO A 33 6.05 -3.41 -12.02
N THR A 34 6.67 -2.25 -12.21
CA THR A 34 6.61 -1.11 -11.27
C THR A 34 5.18 -0.59 -11.16
N ARG A 35 4.87 0.19 -10.10
CA ARG A 35 3.55 0.83 -9.97
C ARG A 35 3.22 1.72 -11.16
N ALA A 36 4.21 2.47 -11.67
CA ALA A 36 4.04 3.32 -12.85
C ALA A 36 3.68 2.52 -14.11
N GLU A 37 4.38 1.42 -14.37
CA GLU A 37 4.07 0.52 -15.50
C GLU A 37 2.71 -0.15 -15.33
N PHE A 38 2.35 -0.55 -14.11
CA PHE A 38 1.03 -1.10 -13.81
C PHE A 38 -0.08 -0.09 -14.15
N VAL A 39 0.06 1.18 -13.72
CA VAL A 39 -0.90 2.25 -14.04
C VAL A 39 -0.97 2.49 -15.55
N ALA A 40 0.17 2.56 -16.23
CA ALA A 40 0.22 2.76 -17.68
C ALA A 40 -0.51 1.63 -18.43
N ARG A 41 -0.26 0.37 -18.06
CA ARG A 41 -0.97 -0.80 -18.61
C ARG A 41 -2.47 -0.76 -18.31
N TYR A 42 -2.85 -0.36 -17.10
CA TYR A 42 -4.26 -0.20 -16.72
C TYR A 42 -4.94 0.86 -17.59
N ALA A 43 -4.33 2.03 -17.76
CA ALA A 43 -4.87 3.12 -18.58
C ALA A 43 -5.03 2.69 -20.04
N GLN A 44 -3.99 2.05 -20.61
CA GLN A 44 -4.02 1.54 -21.98
C GLN A 44 -5.13 0.51 -22.20
N LYS A 45 -5.25 -0.50 -21.32
CA LYS A 45 -6.23 -1.58 -21.49
C LYS A 45 -7.66 -1.16 -21.20
N SER A 46 -7.86 -0.25 -20.24
CA SER A 46 -9.20 0.19 -19.84
C SER A 46 -9.73 1.35 -20.68
N GLY A 47 -8.87 2.04 -21.45
CA GLY A 47 -9.21 3.29 -22.15
C GLY A 47 -9.46 4.48 -21.21
N ARG A 48 -9.18 4.33 -19.91
CA ARG A 48 -9.40 5.37 -18.90
C ARG A 48 -8.15 6.21 -18.71
N ARG A 49 -8.32 7.52 -18.59
CA ARG A 49 -7.25 8.43 -18.18
C ARG A 49 -7.00 8.30 -16.68
N VAL A 50 -5.73 8.34 -16.29
CA VAL A 50 -5.28 8.36 -14.89
C VAL A 50 -4.38 9.57 -14.70
N ASP A 51 -4.99 10.76 -14.62
CA ASP A 51 -4.24 12.02 -14.64
C ASP A 51 -3.51 12.31 -13.31
N ASN A 52 -3.97 11.72 -12.18
CA ASN A 52 -3.33 11.85 -10.88
C ASN A 52 -3.13 10.47 -10.22
N PRO A 53 -2.07 9.73 -10.57
CA PRO A 53 -1.81 8.41 -10.00
C PRO A 53 -1.42 8.46 -8.51
N VAL A 54 -0.79 9.54 -8.05
CA VAL A 54 -0.39 9.74 -6.65
C VAL A 54 -1.60 9.77 -5.73
N PHE A 55 -2.68 10.44 -6.13
CA PHE A 55 -3.94 10.43 -5.38
C PHE A 55 -4.45 9.01 -5.13
N TYR A 56 -4.47 8.16 -6.16
CA TYR A 56 -4.94 6.79 -6.01
C TYR A 56 -4.02 5.94 -5.12
N TYR A 57 -2.70 6.13 -5.26
CA TYR A 57 -1.73 5.42 -4.41
C TYR A 57 -1.87 5.81 -2.94
N VAL A 58 -1.91 7.11 -2.65
CA VAL A 58 -2.11 7.66 -1.30
C VAL A 58 -3.43 7.17 -0.71
N TYR A 59 -4.51 7.18 -1.49
CA TYR A 59 -5.79 6.62 -1.07
C TYR A 59 -5.66 5.13 -0.68
N GLY A 60 -4.93 4.34 -1.48
CA GLY A 60 -4.64 2.93 -1.19
C GLY A 60 -3.89 2.74 0.12
N LEU A 61 -2.79 3.46 0.31
CA LEU A 61 -1.99 3.43 1.53
C LEU A 61 -2.81 3.83 2.76
N PHE A 62 -3.61 4.90 2.65
CA PHE A 62 -4.49 5.35 3.72
C PHE A 62 -5.55 4.30 4.08
N LYS A 63 -6.19 3.68 3.08
CA LYS A 63 -7.13 2.59 3.29
C LYS A 63 -6.48 1.42 4.04
N LEU A 64 -5.26 1.01 3.65
CA LEU A 64 -4.52 -0.03 4.34
C LEU A 64 -4.14 0.36 5.77
N ALA A 65 -3.75 1.62 5.99
CA ALA A 65 -3.44 2.15 7.31
C ALA A 65 -4.68 2.08 8.23
N VAL A 66 -5.86 2.45 7.72
CA VAL A 66 -7.12 2.35 8.46
C VAL A 66 -7.48 0.90 8.80
N ILE A 67 -7.28 -0.04 7.88
CA ILE A 67 -7.50 -1.48 8.14
C ILE A 67 -6.54 -1.98 9.21
N GLY A 68 -5.24 -1.72 9.04
CA GLY A 68 -4.20 -2.12 10.00
C GLY A 68 -4.44 -1.55 11.40
N GLN A 69 -4.82 -0.27 11.48
CA GLN A 69 -5.09 0.41 12.75
C GLN A 69 -6.31 -0.19 13.48
N GLN A 70 -7.35 -0.59 12.75
CA GLN A 70 -8.52 -1.25 13.33
C GLN A 70 -8.19 -2.66 13.86
N ILE A 71 -7.39 -3.43 13.12
CA ILE A 71 -6.93 -4.75 13.57
C ILE A 71 -6.05 -4.61 14.82
N TYR A 72 -5.10 -3.67 14.81
CA TYR A 72 -4.25 -3.37 15.96
C TYR A 72 -5.07 -2.96 17.19
N LYS A 73 -6.07 -2.08 17.03
CA LYS A 73 -6.97 -1.67 18.11
C LYS A 73 -7.69 -2.86 18.73
N ARG A 74 -8.21 -3.79 17.93
CA ARG A 74 -8.87 -5.02 18.42
C ARG A 74 -7.90 -5.92 19.19
N TYR A 75 -6.68 -6.11 18.68
CA TYR A 75 -5.62 -6.86 19.38
C TYR A 75 -5.28 -6.22 20.73
N LYS A 76 -4.98 -4.91 20.74
CA LYS A 76 -4.63 -4.15 21.95
C LYS A 76 -5.74 -4.12 23.00
N SER A 77 -7.00 -4.30 22.59
CA SER A 77 -8.16 -4.36 23.48
C SER A 77 -8.53 -5.79 23.90
N GLY A 78 -7.76 -6.80 23.51
CA GLY A 78 -8.00 -8.21 23.85
C GLY A 78 -9.08 -8.92 23.03
N TYR A 79 -9.68 -8.26 22.03
CA TYR A 79 -10.68 -8.87 21.13
C TYR A 79 -10.06 -9.77 20.06
N SER A 80 -8.73 -9.72 19.90
CA SER A 80 -7.96 -10.68 19.11
C SER A 80 -6.67 -11.01 19.86
N LYS A 81 -6.23 -12.27 19.79
CA LYS A 81 -5.01 -12.76 20.45
C LYS A 81 -3.91 -13.16 19.47
N ASP A 82 -4.13 -12.94 18.16
CA ASP A 82 -3.17 -13.31 17.14
C ASP A 82 -1.89 -12.46 17.26
N PRO A 83 -0.72 -13.06 17.55
CA PRO A 83 0.51 -12.31 17.78
C PRO A 83 0.99 -11.53 16.56
N ARG A 84 0.56 -11.92 15.34
CA ARG A 84 0.87 -11.17 14.10
C ARG A 84 0.33 -9.74 14.13
N PHE A 85 -0.66 -9.45 14.96
CA PHE A 85 -1.27 -8.12 15.05
C PHE A 85 -0.56 -7.18 16.05
N ALA A 86 0.38 -7.69 16.85
CA ALA A 86 1.04 -6.92 17.90
C ALA A 86 1.84 -5.71 17.40
N HIS A 87 2.28 -5.76 16.14
CA HIS A 87 3.18 -4.78 15.53
C HIS A 87 2.55 -4.00 14.37
N LEU A 88 1.24 -4.16 14.13
CA LEU A 88 0.55 -3.48 13.04
C LEU A 88 0.57 -1.95 13.16
N ASN A 89 0.70 -1.39 14.36
CA ASN A 89 0.89 0.06 14.56
C ASN A 89 2.16 0.59 13.85
N TYR A 90 3.24 -0.19 13.78
CA TYR A 90 4.45 0.21 13.06
C TYR A 90 4.23 0.21 11.54
N VAL A 91 3.50 -0.79 11.02
CA VAL A 91 3.09 -0.84 9.61
C VAL A 91 2.23 0.37 9.26
N VAL A 92 1.26 0.72 10.11
CA VAL A 92 0.40 1.91 9.93
C VAL A 92 1.23 3.19 9.83
N ARG A 93 2.23 3.36 10.72
CA ARG A 93 3.13 4.52 10.67
C ARG A 93 3.89 4.60 9.35
N VAL A 94 4.41 3.46 8.87
CA VAL A 94 5.19 3.42 7.62
C VAL A 94 4.31 3.69 6.42
N LEU A 95 3.09 3.16 6.37
CA LEU A 95 2.12 3.49 5.32
C LEU A 95 1.84 4.99 5.26
N GLY A 96 1.66 5.64 6.41
CA GLY A 96 1.49 7.10 6.50
C GLY A 96 2.71 7.88 6.01
N GLN A 97 3.91 7.48 6.41
CA GLN A 97 5.15 8.09 5.93
C GLN A 97 5.36 7.91 4.43
N THR A 98 5.04 6.72 3.89
CA THR A 98 5.11 6.46 2.45
C THR A 98 4.10 7.32 1.68
N ALA A 99 2.89 7.50 2.21
CA ALA A 99 1.91 8.39 1.61
C ALA A 99 2.40 9.85 1.57
N VAL A 100 2.96 10.37 2.66
CA VAL A 100 3.53 11.72 2.70
C VAL A 100 4.67 11.86 1.70
N ARG A 101 5.60 10.91 1.64
CA ARG A 101 6.70 10.93 0.67
C ARG A 101 6.22 10.90 -0.78
N ALA A 102 5.17 10.14 -1.07
CA ALA A 102 4.59 10.07 -2.41
C ALA A 102 4.00 11.43 -2.83
N ILE A 103 3.33 12.12 -1.90
CA ILE A 103 2.79 13.47 -2.11
C ILE A 103 3.94 14.47 -2.34
N GLU A 104 4.94 14.49 -1.47
CA GLU A 104 6.06 15.44 -1.53
C GLU A 104 6.88 15.31 -2.82
N ARG A 105 6.99 14.08 -3.36
CA ARG A 105 7.77 13.78 -4.56
C ARG A 105 6.92 13.75 -5.84
N ASP A 106 5.61 13.88 -5.72
CA ASP A 106 4.63 13.64 -6.78
C ASP A 106 4.92 12.34 -7.57
N LYS A 107 5.19 11.27 -6.82
CA LYS A 107 5.64 9.99 -7.39
C LYS A 107 5.05 8.80 -6.63
N ILE A 108 4.67 7.78 -7.40
CA ILE A 108 4.28 6.46 -6.89
C ILE A 108 5.41 5.46 -7.03
#